data_AF-M4F3C8-F1
#
_entry.id   AF-M4F3C8-F1
#
_cell.length_a   1.000
_cell.length_b   1.000
_cell.length_c   1.000
_cell.angle_alpha   90.00
_cell.angle_beta   90.00
_cell.angle_gamma   90.00
#
_symmetry.space_group_name_H-M   'P 1'
#
loop_
_entity.id
_entity.type
_entity.pdbx_description
1 polymer ?
#
loop_
_entity_poly.entity_id
_entity_poly.type
_entity_poly.pdbx_seq_one_letter_code
_entity_poly.pdbx_strand_id
1 'polypeptide(L)'
;MDAEADGEDEMSFSDIDAMVRRLNLIPDDSDSCLDMEERNMSKHPRHTLLGLEHCSVTSVPRGIISQGALAVLHGRDFKHFIRKQEVIIGRSSDGMNVDIDLGKYGYGSKVSRRQALVKLEKNGTFSLKNLGKRHIIVNGEKLSTGQIASLTSRSSVDIKGEVFVFMINKEAVRQFLKNNTRRNSKDDTKFRWCE
;
A
#
# COMPACT_ATOMS: atom_id res chain seq x y z
N MET A 1 28.00 -0.12 -64.42
CA MET A 1 28.60 0.55 -63.25
C MET A 1 27.43 1.22 -62.55
N ASP A 2 26.88 0.48 -61.60
CA ASP A 2 25.80 0.90 -60.72
C ASP A 2 26.42 1.51 -59.46
N ALA A 3 25.93 2.67 -59.02
CA ALA A 3 25.98 3.19 -57.65
C ALA A 3 25.22 4.54 -57.66
N GLU A 4 23.94 4.54 -57.27
CA GLU A 4 23.42 4.75 -55.90
C GLU A 4 23.25 6.25 -55.62
N ALA A 5 22.00 6.68 -55.68
CA ALA A 5 21.51 7.95 -55.16
C ALA A 5 21.07 7.71 -53.72
N ASP A 6 21.72 8.34 -52.75
CA ASP A 6 21.26 8.34 -51.36
C ASP A 6 20.85 9.77 -51.01
N GLY A 7 19.54 10.01 -51.12
CA GLY A 7 18.90 11.24 -50.67
C GLY A 7 18.42 11.02 -49.25
N GLU A 8 19.10 11.66 -48.30
CA GLU A 8 18.73 11.70 -46.89
C GLU A 8 17.29 12.23 -46.76
N ASP A 9 16.33 11.36 -46.46
CA ASP A 9 14.93 11.73 -46.25
C ASP A 9 14.79 12.33 -44.84
N GLU A 10 15.28 13.56 -44.68
CA GLU A 10 15.18 14.33 -43.45
C GLU A 10 13.74 14.82 -43.27
N MET A 11 13.03 14.18 -42.35
CA MET A 11 11.63 14.45 -42.05
C MET A 11 11.39 15.93 -41.74
N SER A 12 10.54 16.59 -42.53
CA SER A 12 10.25 18.02 -42.40
C SER A 12 9.62 18.33 -41.04
N PHE A 13 9.91 19.52 -40.50
CA PHE A 13 9.24 20.04 -39.30
C PHE A 13 7.70 20.03 -39.41
N SER A 14 7.16 20.13 -40.63
CA SER A 14 5.71 19.98 -40.87
C SER A 14 5.20 18.58 -40.63
N ASP A 15 6.01 17.56 -40.89
CA ASP A 15 5.64 16.16 -40.72
C ASP A 15 5.69 15.76 -39.25
N ILE A 16 6.61 16.36 -38.50
CA ILE A 16 6.68 16.28 -37.05
C ILE A 16 5.45 16.95 -36.42
N ASP A 17 5.10 18.18 -36.82
CA ASP A 17 3.90 18.88 -36.32
C ASP A 17 2.61 18.14 -36.71
N ALA A 18 2.56 17.58 -37.93
CA ALA A 18 1.45 16.74 -38.36
C ALA A 18 1.34 15.45 -37.54
N MET A 19 2.46 14.83 -37.13
CA MET A 19 2.43 13.70 -36.21
C MET A 19 2.00 14.09 -34.80
N VAL A 20 2.50 15.20 -34.27
CA VAL A 20 2.13 15.71 -32.94
C VAL A 20 0.62 16.01 -32.87
N ARG A 21 0.06 16.63 -33.91
CA ARG A 21 -1.39 16.90 -34.01
C ARG A 21 -2.21 15.64 -34.20
N ARG A 22 -1.75 14.68 -35.01
CA ARG A 22 -2.44 13.38 -35.22
C ARG A 22 -2.51 12.54 -33.95
N LEU A 23 -1.55 12.70 -33.05
CA LEU A 23 -1.46 11.96 -31.79
C LEU A 23 -2.08 12.73 -30.61
N ASN A 24 -2.66 13.92 -30.83
CA ASN A 24 -3.30 14.75 -29.80
C ASN A 24 -2.44 14.93 -28.53
N LEU A 25 -1.12 15.08 -28.69
CA LEU A 25 -0.18 15.18 -27.56
C LEU A 25 -0.16 16.56 -26.89
N ILE A 26 -0.93 17.52 -27.39
CA ILE A 26 -1.11 18.83 -26.78
C ILE A 26 -2.44 18.78 -26.01
N PRO A 27 -2.43 18.90 -24.67
CA PRO A 27 -3.65 19.02 -23.89
C PRO A 27 -4.33 20.33 -24.28
N ASP A 28 -5.62 20.29 -24.64
CA ASP A 28 -6.44 21.51 -24.63
C ASP A 28 -6.52 21.98 -23.18
N ASP A 29 -5.98 23.17 -22.91
CA ASP A 29 -6.16 23.88 -21.64
C ASP A 29 -7.63 24.28 -21.53
N SER A 30 -8.48 23.35 -21.14
CA SER A 30 -9.88 23.57 -20.82
C SER A 30 -10.29 22.58 -19.74
N ASP A 31 -10.03 23.00 -18.50
CA ASP A 31 -10.60 22.40 -17.29
C ASP A 31 -12.11 22.22 -17.46
N SER A 32 -12.53 20.99 -17.71
CA SER A 32 -13.88 20.52 -17.38
C SER A 32 -13.86 19.02 -17.17
N CYS A 33 -13.73 18.62 -15.91
CA CYS A 33 -14.13 17.30 -15.46
C CYS A 33 -15.63 17.16 -15.68
N LEU A 34 -16.07 16.50 -16.75
CA LEU A 34 -17.44 16.02 -16.88
C LEU A 34 -17.47 14.63 -17.54
N ASP A 35 -18.27 13.78 -16.92
CA ASP A 35 -18.66 12.44 -17.33
C ASP A 35 -18.97 12.33 -18.83
N MET A 36 -18.48 11.28 -19.50
CA MET A 36 -19.29 10.60 -20.51
C MET A 36 -18.86 9.16 -20.79
N GLU A 37 -19.89 8.38 -21.06
CA GLU A 37 -20.00 6.93 -21.16
C GLU A 37 -19.13 6.27 -22.24
N GLU A 38 -18.99 4.95 -22.05
CA GLU A 38 -18.68 3.95 -23.06
C GLU A 38 -19.20 4.31 -24.46
N ARG A 39 -18.28 4.40 -25.43
CA ARG A 39 -18.58 3.87 -26.76
C ARG A 39 -17.35 3.47 -27.56
N ASN A 40 -17.51 2.33 -28.22
CA ASN A 40 -16.77 1.85 -29.38
C ASN A 40 -15.37 1.27 -29.16
N MET A 41 -15.39 -0.03 -28.85
CA MET A 41 -14.45 -1.02 -29.37
C MET A 41 -14.39 -0.94 -30.91
N SER A 42 -13.46 -0.18 -31.47
CA SER A 42 -13.12 -0.25 -32.89
C SER A 42 -11.64 -0.60 -33.09
N LYS A 43 -11.42 -1.91 -33.28
CA LYS A 43 -10.41 -2.56 -34.14
C LYS A 43 -9.17 -1.72 -34.49
N HIS A 44 -8.13 -1.71 -33.66
CA HIS A 44 -6.75 -1.57 -34.14
C HIS A 44 -5.76 -2.31 -33.22
N PRO A 45 -4.90 -3.21 -33.75
CA PRO A 45 -3.93 -3.97 -32.94
C PRO A 45 -2.66 -3.16 -32.62
N ARG A 46 -2.77 -1.86 -32.35
CA ARG A 46 -1.62 -0.95 -32.15
C ARG A 46 -1.71 0.00 -30.96
N HIS A 47 -2.69 -0.16 -30.06
CA HIS A 47 -2.80 0.62 -28.82
C HIS A 47 -2.39 -0.14 -27.55
N THR A 48 -1.46 -1.10 -27.65
CA THR A 48 -1.06 -1.95 -26.51
C THR A 48 -0.23 -1.23 -25.42
N LEU A 49 -0.06 0.09 -25.48
CA LEU A 49 0.79 0.80 -24.51
C LEU A 49 0.32 2.21 -24.08
N LEU A 50 -0.94 2.57 -24.33
CA LEU A 50 -1.52 3.82 -23.82
C LEU A 50 -2.69 3.44 -22.91
N GLY A 51 -2.49 3.56 -21.60
CA GLY A 51 -3.40 2.99 -20.60
C GLY A 51 -2.72 2.33 -19.40
N LEU A 52 -1.41 2.52 -19.23
CA LEU A 52 -0.67 2.12 -18.03
C LEU A 52 -0.39 3.30 -17.08
N GLU A 53 -0.69 4.54 -17.48
CA GLU A 53 -0.40 5.73 -16.67
C GLU A 53 -1.42 6.03 -15.55
N HIS A 54 -2.62 5.43 -15.58
CA HIS A 54 -3.68 5.80 -14.62
C HIS A 54 -3.99 4.79 -13.49
N CYS A 55 -3.16 3.76 -13.25
CA CYS A 55 -3.44 2.78 -12.18
C CYS A 55 -2.37 2.67 -11.08
N SER A 56 -1.53 3.69 -10.90
CA SER A 56 -0.48 3.66 -9.87
C SER A 56 -0.87 4.26 -8.52
N VAL A 57 -2.04 4.89 -8.38
CA VAL A 57 -2.29 5.75 -7.20
C VAL A 57 -2.92 5.03 -6.00
N THR A 58 -3.55 3.86 -6.17
CA THR A 58 -4.32 3.23 -5.07
C THR A 58 -4.34 1.71 -5.08
N SER A 59 -3.48 1.04 -5.86
CA SER A 59 -3.50 -0.43 -5.98
C SER A 59 -3.03 -1.12 -4.68
N VAL A 60 -3.92 -1.15 -3.69
CA VAL A 60 -3.89 -2.10 -2.59
C VAL A 60 -3.84 -3.48 -3.27
N PRO A 61 -2.78 -4.29 -3.07
CA PRO A 61 -2.63 -5.53 -3.80
C PRO A 61 -3.91 -6.37 -3.72
N ARG A 62 -4.38 -6.94 -4.84
CA ARG A 62 -5.61 -7.77 -4.89
C ARG A 62 -5.63 -8.86 -3.81
N GLY A 63 -4.46 -9.35 -3.43
CA GLY A 63 -4.27 -10.29 -2.32
C GLY A 63 -4.69 -9.74 -0.94
N ILE A 64 -4.56 -8.44 -0.66
CA ILE A 64 -5.00 -7.84 0.62
C ILE A 64 -6.53 -7.79 0.70
N ILE A 65 -7.16 -7.40 -0.42
CA ILE A 65 -8.62 -7.23 -0.50
C ILE A 65 -9.33 -8.58 -0.39
N SER A 66 -8.90 -9.56 -1.18
CA SER A 66 -9.46 -10.93 -1.15
C SER A 66 -9.34 -11.62 0.21
N GLN A 67 -8.34 -11.24 1.01
CA GLN A 67 -8.04 -11.85 2.30
C GLN A 67 -8.73 -11.15 3.48
N GLY A 68 -9.48 -10.08 3.24
CA GLY A 68 -10.18 -9.31 4.29
C GLY A 68 -9.24 -8.68 5.33
N ALA A 69 -8.00 -8.40 4.94
CA ALA A 69 -6.99 -7.86 5.84
C ALA A 69 -7.08 -6.34 5.93
N LEU A 70 -6.89 -5.80 7.14
CA LEU A 70 -6.86 -4.37 7.43
C LEU A 70 -5.56 -3.73 6.91
N ALA A 71 -4.46 -4.46 7.04
CA ALA A 71 -3.16 -4.07 6.55
C ALA A 71 -2.31 -5.30 6.19
N VAL A 72 -1.20 -5.05 5.49
CA VAL A 72 -0.16 -6.06 5.22
C VAL A 72 1.19 -5.51 5.59
N LEU A 73 1.98 -6.36 6.25
CA LEU A 73 3.41 -6.16 6.43
C LEU A 73 4.13 -7.06 5.43
N HIS A 74 4.87 -6.46 4.51
CA HIS A 74 5.56 -7.16 3.42
C HIS A 74 7.07 -6.91 3.48
N GLY A 75 7.86 -7.97 3.59
CA GLY A 75 9.32 -7.95 3.41
C GLY A 75 9.73 -8.85 2.24
N ARG A 76 11.03 -9.07 2.06
CA ARG A 76 11.59 -9.85 0.95
C ARG A 76 10.98 -11.26 0.82
N ASP A 77 11.07 -12.05 1.88
CA ASP A 77 10.59 -13.44 1.92
C ASP A 77 9.42 -13.60 2.92
N PHE A 78 8.80 -12.47 3.27
CA PHE A 78 7.84 -12.37 4.35
C PHE A 78 6.61 -11.59 3.89
N LYS A 79 5.43 -12.14 4.12
CA LYS A 79 4.17 -11.42 3.90
C LYS A 79 3.15 -11.84 4.94
N HIS A 80 2.67 -10.89 5.72
CA HIS A 80 1.70 -11.14 6.77
C HIS A 80 0.49 -10.21 6.66
N PHE A 81 -0.69 -10.82 6.75
CA PHE A 81 -1.98 -10.13 6.66
C PHE A 81 -2.51 -9.82 8.06
N ILE A 82 -2.60 -8.54 8.38
CA ILE A 82 -3.06 -8.04 9.67
C ILE A 82 -4.58 -7.91 9.64
N ARG A 83 -5.26 -8.69 10.48
CA ARG A 83 -6.72 -8.72 10.61
C ARG A 83 -7.22 -8.24 11.96
N LYS A 84 -6.34 -8.21 12.96
CA LYS A 84 -6.66 -7.76 14.32
C LYS A 84 -6.42 -6.25 14.43
N GLN A 85 -7.12 -5.62 15.37
CA GLN A 85 -6.91 -4.20 15.68
C GLN A 85 -5.52 -3.95 16.29
N GLU A 86 -5.03 -4.88 17.10
CA GLU A 86 -3.71 -4.80 17.72
C GLU A 86 -2.94 -6.08 17.39
N VAL A 87 -1.68 -5.93 16.96
CA VAL A 87 -0.78 -7.06 16.67
C VAL A 87 0.62 -6.78 17.21
N ILE A 88 1.24 -7.81 17.79
CA ILE A 88 2.61 -7.74 18.28
C ILE A 88 3.55 -8.37 17.25
N ILE A 89 4.60 -7.61 16.89
CA ILE A 89 5.71 -8.07 16.07
C ILE A 89 6.90 -8.38 16.97
N GLY A 90 7.53 -9.53 16.77
CA GLY A 90 8.71 -9.90 17.56
C GLY A 90 9.24 -11.27 17.23
N ARG A 91 9.83 -11.93 18.23
CA ARG A 91 10.30 -13.31 18.17
C ARG A 91 9.56 -14.15 19.19
N SER A 92 8.92 -15.23 18.75
CA SER A 92 8.33 -16.18 19.70
C SER A 92 9.42 -16.96 20.44
N SER A 93 9.16 -17.27 21.70
CA SER A 93 10.02 -18.10 22.56
C SER A 93 9.12 -18.97 23.43
N ASP A 94 9.66 -20.02 24.04
CA ASP A 94 8.90 -20.85 24.97
C ASP A 94 8.19 -19.99 26.03
N GLY A 95 6.85 -20.05 26.04
CA GLY A 95 5.97 -19.28 26.93
C GLY A 95 5.56 -17.88 26.43
N MET A 96 6.09 -17.37 25.31
CA MET A 96 5.77 -16.03 24.79
C MET A 96 5.56 -16.07 23.27
N ASN A 97 4.29 -16.09 22.87
CA ASN A 97 3.90 -16.03 21.46
C ASN A 97 3.63 -14.59 21.02
N VAL A 98 3.95 -14.29 19.76
CA VAL A 98 3.62 -13.02 19.10
C VAL A 98 2.71 -13.27 17.90
N ASP A 99 1.95 -12.26 17.49
CA ASP A 99 1.09 -12.37 16.30
C ASP A 99 1.92 -12.48 15.02
N ILE A 100 3.03 -11.75 14.97
CA ILE A 100 3.96 -11.72 13.84
C ILE A 100 5.36 -12.10 14.31
N ASP A 101 5.73 -13.35 14.04
CA ASP A 101 6.99 -13.93 14.46
C ASP A 101 8.07 -13.80 13.37
N LEU A 102 8.92 -12.79 13.49
CA LEU A 102 10.08 -12.60 12.64
C LEU A 102 11.17 -13.65 12.89
N GLY A 103 11.12 -14.37 14.02
CA GLY A 103 12.07 -15.44 14.35
C GLY A 103 12.06 -16.59 13.35
N LYS A 104 10.88 -16.93 12.81
CA LYS A 104 10.69 -18.01 11.82
C LYS A 104 11.35 -17.74 10.47
N TYR A 105 11.71 -16.49 10.21
CA TYR A 105 12.27 -16.02 8.95
C TYR A 105 13.77 -15.71 9.07
N GLY A 106 14.45 -16.27 10.08
CA GLY A 106 15.90 -16.09 10.29
C GLY A 106 16.27 -14.82 11.07
N TYR A 107 15.30 -14.02 11.50
CA TYR A 107 15.54 -12.74 12.19
C TYR A 107 15.58 -12.86 13.72
N GLY A 108 15.46 -14.08 14.26
CA GLY A 108 15.23 -14.31 15.69
C GLY A 108 16.30 -13.72 16.61
N SER A 109 17.59 -13.92 16.35
CA SER A 109 18.64 -13.40 17.26
C SER A 109 18.70 -11.86 17.30
N LYS A 110 18.23 -11.19 16.24
CA LYS A 110 18.31 -9.73 16.07
C LYS A 110 17.09 -8.98 16.59
N VAL A 111 15.97 -9.66 16.80
CA VAL A 111 14.65 -9.08 17.13
C VAL A 111 14.28 -9.38 18.58
N SER A 112 13.76 -8.38 19.30
CA SER A 112 13.27 -8.60 20.67
C SER A 112 12.03 -9.50 20.67
N ARG A 113 11.82 -10.26 21.76
CA ARG A 113 10.61 -11.09 21.91
C ARG A 113 9.31 -10.31 21.62
N ARG A 114 9.23 -9.07 22.11
CA ARG A 114 8.22 -8.08 21.72
C ARG A 114 8.97 -6.86 21.19
N GLN A 115 9.06 -6.71 19.87
CA GLN A 115 9.82 -5.65 19.24
C GLN A 115 8.93 -4.45 18.93
N ALA A 116 7.73 -4.67 18.37
CA ALA A 116 6.81 -3.61 18.05
C ALA A 116 5.36 -3.99 18.37
N LEU A 117 4.56 -2.99 18.68
CA LEU A 117 3.09 -3.09 18.72
C LEU A 117 2.55 -2.23 17.58
N VAL A 118 1.81 -2.86 16.68
CA VAL A 118 1.05 -2.16 15.64
C VAL A 118 -0.41 -2.13 16.07
N LYS A 119 -0.99 -0.93 16.05
CA LYS A 119 -2.36 -0.70 16.49
C LYS A 119 -3.13 0.11 15.47
N LEU A 120 -4.35 -0.34 15.17
CA LEU A 120 -5.35 0.43 14.47
C LEU A 120 -6.09 1.30 15.49
N GLU A 121 -5.93 2.61 15.33
CA GLU A 121 -6.57 3.63 16.15
C GLU A 121 -8.04 3.83 15.74
N LYS A 122 -8.84 4.41 16.64
CA LYS A 122 -10.29 4.63 16.42
C LYS A 122 -10.59 5.55 15.22
N ASN A 123 -9.65 6.42 14.87
CA ASN A 123 -9.72 7.31 13.71
C ASN A 123 -9.36 6.62 12.38
N GLY A 124 -8.99 5.33 12.40
CA GLY A 124 -8.60 4.58 11.22
C GLY A 124 -7.14 4.70 10.79
N THR A 125 -6.30 5.39 11.58
CA THR A 125 -4.85 5.42 11.34
C THR A 125 -4.16 4.27 12.05
N PHE A 126 -3.01 3.85 11.54
CA PHE A 126 -2.17 2.89 12.24
C PHE A 126 -1.06 3.60 13.01
N SER A 127 -0.74 3.08 14.19
CA SER A 127 0.41 3.49 15.00
C SER A 127 1.35 2.30 15.19
N LEU A 128 2.64 2.58 15.28
CA LEU A 128 3.68 1.62 15.62
C LEU A 128 4.42 2.11 16.85
N LYS A 129 4.37 1.34 17.93
CA LYS A 129 5.13 1.59 19.16
C LYS A 129 6.32 0.63 19.23
N ASN A 130 7.51 1.15 19.46
CA ASN A 130 8.67 0.31 19.76
C ASN A 130 8.58 -0.21 21.20
N LEU A 131 8.50 -1.54 21.36
CA LEU A 131 8.51 -2.21 22.66
C LEU A 131 9.87 -2.84 22.98
N GLY A 132 10.69 -3.05 21.94
CA GLY A 132 11.96 -3.74 22.04
C GLY A 132 13.08 -2.83 22.55
N LYS A 133 14.21 -3.44 22.93
CA LYS A 133 15.44 -2.71 23.33
C LYS A 133 16.12 -2.03 22.14
N ARG A 134 15.92 -2.58 20.94
CA ARG A 134 16.54 -2.12 19.70
C ARG A 134 15.64 -1.07 19.07
N HIS A 135 16.23 -0.04 18.47
CA HIS A 135 15.48 0.94 17.72
C HIS A 135 14.85 0.32 16.47
N ILE A 136 13.78 0.93 16.01
CA ILE A 136 13.11 0.65 14.73
C ILE A 136 13.28 1.91 13.90
N ILE A 137 13.48 1.80 12.59
CA ILE A 137 13.50 2.97 11.72
C ILE A 137 12.20 2.97 10.92
N VAL A 138 11.41 4.04 11.02
CA VAL A 138 10.16 4.20 10.28
C VAL A 138 10.30 5.38 9.33
N ASN A 139 10.20 5.15 8.02
CA ASN A 139 10.39 6.19 6.99
C ASN A 139 11.72 6.97 7.13
N GLY A 140 12.78 6.31 7.60
CA GLY A 140 14.09 6.95 7.86
C GLY A 140 14.26 7.53 9.27
N GLU A 141 13.18 7.66 10.04
CA GLU A 141 13.24 8.20 11.41
C GLU A 141 13.45 7.10 12.45
N LYS A 142 14.38 7.34 13.37
CA LYS A 142 14.74 6.39 14.42
C LYS A 142 13.77 6.44 15.60
N LEU A 143 13.10 5.33 15.86
CA LEU A 143 12.16 5.11 16.96
C LEU A 143 12.83 4.31 18.09
N SER A 144 13.12 4.97 19.20
CA SER A 144 13.66 4.37 20.43
C SER A 144 12.55 3.66 21.23
N THR A 145 12.95 2.86 22.22
CA THR A 145 12.00 2.11 23.07
C THR A 145 10.96 3.05 23.69
N GLY A 146 9.69 2.67 23.60
CA GLY A 146 8.55 3.42 24.12
C GLY A 146 8.00 4.49 23.17
N GLN A 147 8.77 4.93 22.17
CA GLN A 147 8.32 5.92 21.20
C GLN A 147 7.32 5.31 20.20
N ILE A 148 6.48 6.18 19.63
CA ILE A 148 5.39 5.83 18.73
C ILE A 148 5.54 6.63 17.44
N ALA A 149 5.36 5.98 16.30
CA ALA A 149 5.26 6.60 14.99
C ALA A 149 3.90 6.29 14.36
N SER A 150 3.38 7.20 13.55
CA SER A 150 2.22 6.93 12.69
C SER A 150 2.66 6.12 11.48
N LEU A 151 1.82 5.17 11.07
CA LEU A 151 2.02 4.39 9.86
C LEU A 151 1.00 4.82 8.81
N THR A 152 1.53 5.24 7.65
CA THR A 152 0.76 5.50 6.44
C THR A 152 0.90 4.33 5.46
N SER A 153 0.08 4.30 4.41
CA SER A 153 0.24 3.28 3.37
C SER A 153 1.57 3.47 2.66
N ARG A 154 2.29 2.38 2.42
CA ARG A 154 3.66 2.32 1.92
C ARG A 154 4.74 2.85 2.89
N SER A 155 4.44 2.97 4.18
CA SER A 155 5.47 3.27 5.18
C SER A 155 6.54 2.17 5.21
N SER A 156 7.81 2.56 5.25
CA SER A 156 8.93 1.63 5.44
C SER A 156 9.21 1.44 6.92
N VAL A 157 9.43 0.20 7.33
CA VAL A 157 9.71 -0.21 8.71
C VAL A 157 10.96 -1.09 8.68
N ASP A 158 12.08 -0.55 9.12
CA ASP A 158 13.33 -1.30 9.28
C ASP A 158 13.45 -1.80 10.72
N ILE A 159 13.62 -3.11 10.84
CA ILE A 159 13.97 -3.77 12.09
C ILE A 159 15.31 -4.47 11.91
N LYS A 160 16.39 -3.79 12.29
CA LYS A 160 17.76 -4.33 12.31
C LYS A 160 18.30 -4.74 10.93
N GLY A 161 18.03 -3.92 9.92
CA GLY A 161 18.47 -4.11 8.54
C GLY A 161 17.49 -4.91 7.69
N GLU A 162 16.39 -5.38 8.29
CA GLU A 162 15.29 -6.02 7.58
C GLU A 162 14.20 -4.99 7.34
N VAL A 163 14.00 -4.64 6.08
CA VAL A 163 13.05 -3.60 5.66
C VAL A 163 11.74 -4.24 5.27
N PHE A 164 10.67 -3.75 5.89
CA PHE A 164 9.30 -4.12 5.60
C PHE A 164 8.52 -2.91 5.07
N VAL A 165 7.61 -3.14 4.14
CA VAL A 165 6.65 -2.17 3.63
C VAL A 165 5.30 -2.45 4.24
N PHE A 166 4.73 -1.44 4.88
CA PHE A 166 3.40 -1.48 5.47
C PHE A 166 2.35 -0.94 4.51
N MET A 167 1.36 -1.74 4.13
CA MET A 167 0.28 -1.34 3.22
C MET A 167 -1.07 -1.40 3.92
N ILE A 168 -1.90 -0.37 3.73
CA ILE A 168 -3.20 -0.25 4.39
C ILE A 168 -4.32 -0.51 3.39
N ASN A 169 -5.29 -1.33 3.77
CA ASN A 169 -6.56 -1.50 3.06
C ASN A 169 -7.61 -0.57 3.67
N LYS A 170 -7.73 0.64 3.12
CA LYS A 170 -8.64 1.68 3.64
C LYS A 170 -10.10 1.21 3.70
N GLU A 171 -10.53 0.43 2.71
CA GLU A 171 -11.90 -0.09 2.67
C GLU A 171 -12.18 -1.11 3.77
N ALA A 172 -11.26 -2.06 3.99
CA ALA A 172 -11.38 -3.01 5.09
C ALA A 172 -11.34 -2.32 6.46
N VAL A 173 -10.46 -1.32 6.64
CA VAL A 173 -10.40 -0.51 7.86
C VAL A 173 -11.73 0.20 8.11
N ARG A 174 -12.29 0.87 7.10
CA ARG A 174 -13.58 1.57 7.18
C ARG A 174 -14.71 0.63 7.58
N GLN A 175 -14.77 -0.55 6.98
CA GLN A 175 -15.77 -1.57 7.33
C GLN A 175 -15.58 -2.11 8.75
N PHE A 176 -14.33 -2.37 9.15
CA PHE A 176 -13.99 -2.85 10.48
C PHE A 176 -14.43 -1.88 11.58
N LEU A 177 -14.15 -0.58 11.41
CA LEU A 177 -14.56 0.46 12.36
C LEU A 177 -16.08 0.58 12.45
N LYS A 178 -16.78 0.61 11.30
CA LYS A 178 -18.26 0.65 11.26
C LYS A 178 -18.88 -0.54 12.00
N ASN A 179 -18.33 -1.73 11.83
CA ASN A 179 -18.83 -2.94 12.48
C ASN A 179 -18.58 -2.93 14.00
N ASN A 180 -17.45 -2.39 14.45
CA ASN A 180 -17.16 -2.28 15.89
C ASN A 180 -18.04 -1.24 16.59
N THR A 181 -18.37 -0.11 15.95
CA THR A 181 -19.32 0.85 16.52
C THR A 181 -20.70 0.21 16.75
N ARG A 182 -21.17 -0.61 15.80
CA ARG A 182 -22.44 -1.35 15.93
C ARG A 182 -22.44 -2.43 17.01
N ARG A 183 -21.28 -3.02 17.30
CA ARG A 183 -21.13 -3.99 18.40
C ARG A 183 -21.22 -3.29 19.75
N ASN A 184 -20.56 -2.14 19.89
CA ASN A 184 -20.58 -1.36 21.14
C ASN A 184 -22.01 -0.89 21.48
N SER A 185 -22.77 -0.38 20.50
CA SER A 185 -24.16 0.05 20.72
C SER A 185 -25.12 -1.09 21.12
N LYS A 186 -24.81 -2.33 20.74
CA LYS A 186 -25.61 -3.53 21.12
C LYS A 186 -25.26 -4.04 22.51
N ASP A 187 -24.03 -3.84 22.95
CA ASP A 187 -23.61 -4.18 24.32
C ASP A 187 -24.18 -3.17 25.32
N ASP A 188 -24.20 -1.88 24.96
CA ASP A 188 -24.82 -0.81 25.76
C ASP A 188 -26.33 -1.00 25.99
N THR A 189 -27.02 -1.69 25.08
CA THR A 189 -28.45 -2.01 25.23
C THR A 189 -28.72 -3.31 26.00
N LYS A 190 -27.69 -4.10 26.32
CA LYS A 190 -27.83 -5.39 27.01
C LYS A 190 -27.75 -5.29 28.54
N PHE A 191 -27.25 -4.18 29.10
CA PHE A 191 -27.07 -3.97 30.54
C PHE A 191 -28.14 -3.08 31.20
N ARG A 192 -29.39 -3.10 30.71
CA ARG A 192 -30.51 -2.33 31.29
C ARG A 192 -31.67 -3.21 31.77
N TRP A 193 -31.41 -4.24 32.58
CA TRP A 193 -32.46 -4.83 33.44
C TRP A 193 -31.83 -5.42 34.71
N CYS A 194 -32.00 -4.71 35.82
CA CYS A 194 -32.17 -5.21 37.19
C CYS A 194 -32.53 -3.97 38.03
N GLU A 195 -33.83 -3.76 38.17
CA GLU A 195 -34.46 -2.93 39.20
C GLU A 195 -34.47 -3.70 40.53
#